data_AF-A0A5E4JSY6-F1
#
_entry.id   AF-A0A5E4JSY6-F1
#
_cell.length_a   1.000
_cell.length_b   1.000
_cell.length_c   1.000
_cell.angle_alpha   90.00
_cell.angle_beta   90.00
_cell.angle_gamma   90.00
#
_symmetry.space_group_name_H-M   'P 1'
#
loop_
_entity.id
_entity.type
_entity.pdbx_description
1 polymer ?
#
loop_
_entity_poly.entity_id
_entity_poly.type
_entity_poly.pdbx_seq_one_letter_code
_entity_poly.pdbx_strand_id
1 'polypeptide(L)'
;MVKKSPKLKFPLKGRKKYVVMLAPSYIVDFSYPEIIFALRKLGFDKVVELTFGAKMVNREYHSILEHNLSAHGFWISSVCPGIVDLVSTRFPQYRKNLIPVDSPMIAMAKIVRKTYSKHGIVFISPCNFKKIEAKDSGVVDYAIDYSELMEIFRKKKISLESFSDHEKAHFDKFYNDYTKVYPLAGGLSKTARLKGLLKRREIKKIDGAEKVIEFLENPSIKTKFLDANFCEGACIGGPCIYSKKLSLRKRRRKVLKYLNQSKREEIPKTDKGLVKCAEGINFRRYDL
;
A
#
# COMPACT_ATOMS: atom_id res chain seq x y z
N MET A 1 -31.45 3.50 -8.40
CA MET A 1 -31.06 2.28 -9.15
C MET A 1 -29.54 2.11 -9.07
N VAL A 2 -29.05 1.18 -8.24
CA VAL A 2 -27.61 0.91 -8.09
C VAL A 2 -27.14 0.17 -9.35
N LYS A 3 -26.33 0.83 -10.19
CA LYS A 3 -25.70 0.18 -11.35
C LYS A 3 -24.94 -1.05 -10.85
N LYS A 4 -25.33 -2.23 -11.33
CA LYS A 4 -24.63 -3.50 -11.09
C LYS A 4 -23.16 -3.31 -11.47
N SER A 5 -22.25 -3.42 -10.49
CA SER A 5 -20.82 -3.54 -10.77
C SER A 5 -20.62 -4.65 -11.79
N PRO A 6 -19.74 -4.48 -12.80
CA PRO A 6 -19.45 -5.52 -13.78
C PRO A 6 -19.13 -6.80 -13.02
N LYS A 7 -19.81 -7.91 -13.37
CA LYS A 7 -19.68 -9.22 -12.72
C LYS A 7 -18.19 -9.53 -12.58
N LEU A 8 -17.65 -9.37 -11.36
CA LEU A 8 -16.27 -9.68 -11.07
C LEU A 8 -16.13 -11.19 -11.23
N LYS A 9 -15.66 -11.66 -12.39
CA LYS A 9 -15.33 -13.06 -12.65
C LYS A 9 -14.10 -13.36 -11.81
N PHE A 10 -14.33 -13.68 -10.54
CA PHE A 10 -13.26 -13.91 -9.57
C PHE A 10 -12.45 -15.15 -9.99
N PRO A 11 -11.13 -15.03 -10.24
CA PRO A 11 -10.42 -15.91 -11.15
C PRO A 11 -9.80 -17.14 -10.47
N LEU A 12 -10.29 -17.53 -9.29
CA LEU A 12 -9.81 -18.73 -8.60
C LEU A 12 -10.42 -20.03 -9.15
N LYS A 13 -11.00 -20.00 -10.36
CA LYS A 13 -11.49 -21.19 -11.06
C LYS A 13 -10.40 -21.69 -12.01
N GLY A 14 -10.05 -22.97 -11.91
CA GLY A 14 -9.09 -23.64 -12.78
C GLY A 14 -7.79 -24.04 -12.07
N ARG A 15 -6.80 -24.52 -12.83
CA ARG A 15 -5.51 -25.01 -12.30
C ARG A 15 -4.51 -23.89 -11.95
N LYS A 16 -4.80 -22.63 -12.30
CA LYS A 16 -3.90 -21.50 -12.06
C LYS A 16 -3.93 -21.11 -10.58
N LYS A 17 -2.76 -21.07 -9.94
CA LYS A 17 -2.57 -20.64 -8.56
C LYS A 17 -2.44 -19.11 -8.49
N TYR A 18 -2.87 -18.53 -7.38
CA TYR A 18 -2.82 -17.08 -7.16
C TYR A 18 -2.16 -16.72 -5.85
N VAL A 19 -1.36 -15.66 -5.88
CA VAL A 19 -0.89 -14.92 -4.71
C VAL A 19 -1.77 -13.70 -4.52
N VAL A 20 -2.25 -13.48 -3.30
CA VAL A 20 -2.92 -12.24 -2.92
C VAL A 20 -1.97 -11.34 -2.14
N MET A 21 -1.91 -10.08 -2.51
CA MET A 21 -1.19 -9.01 -1.82
C MET A 21 -2.19 -8.11 -1.09
N LEU A 22 -2.07 -7.97 0.23
CA LEU A 22 -2.90 -7.08 1.03
C LEU A 22 -2.22 -5.73 1.30
N ALA A 23 -2.94 -4.64 1.06
CA ALA A 23 -2.58 -3.33 1.61
C ALA A 23 -2.78 -3.34 3.14
N PRO A 24 -1.84 -2.82 3.96
CA PRO A 24 -1.88 -2.89 5.43
C PRO A 24 -3.08 -2.16 6.07
N SER A 25 -3.79 -1.33 5.30
CA SER A 25 -5.08 -0.75 5.71
C SER A 25 -6.18 -1.79 5.93
N TYR A 26 -6.00 -3.05 5.52
CA TYR A 26 -6.99 -4.11 5.65
C TYR A 26 -7.42 -4.27 7.12
N ILE A 27 -6.52 -4.00 8.07
CA ILE A 27 -6.77 -4.13 9.50
C ILE A 27 -7.94 -3.25 10.00
N VAL A 28 -8.30 -2.23 9.22
CA VAL A 28 -9.49 -1.41 9.51
C VAL A 28 -10.76 -2.24 9.40
N ASP A 29 -10.85 -3.10 8.38
CA ASP A 29 -12.06 -3.85 8.01
C ASP A 29 -12.02 -5.33 8.38
N PHE A 30 -10.82 -5.91 8.45
CA PHE A 30 -10.61 -7.33 8.73
C PHE A 30 -9.64 -7.48 9.90
N SER A 31 -9.77 -8.60 10.63
CA SER A 31 -8.89 -8.93 11.74
C SER A 31 -7.68 -9.73 11.26
N TYR A 32 -6.58 -9.61 12.00
CA TYR A 32 -5.37 -10.39 11.80
C TYR A 32 -5.22 -11.35 13.00
N PRO A 33 -4.97 -12.66 12.75
CA PRO A 33 -4.65 -13.29 11.46
C PRO A 33 -5.85 -13.80 10.64
N GLU A 34 -7.09 -13.59 11.08
CA GLU A 34 -8.31 -14.22 10.51
C GLU A 34 -8.48 -13.99 9.00
N ILE A 35 -8.10 -12.81 8.50
CA ILE A 35 -8.16 -12.50 7.08
C ILE A 35 -7.32 -13.47 6.21
N ILE A 36 -6.20 -13.97 6.73
CA ILE A 36 -5.32 -14.89 6.00
C ILE A 36 -6.04 -16.21 5.76
N PHE A 37 -6.70 -16.74 6.80
CA PHE A 37 -7.52 -17.95 6.70
C PHE A 37 -8.68 -17.78 5.74
N ALA A 38 -9.40 -16.66 5.83
CA ALA A 38 -10.52 -16.38 4.94
C ALA A 38 -10.08 -16.33 3.46
N LEU A 39 -8.90 -15.76 3.17
CA LEU A 39 -8.33 -15.71 1.83
C LEU A 39 -7.86 -17.09 1.34
N ARG A 40 -7.27 -17.92 2.22
CA ARG A 40 -6.93 -19.32 1.89
C ARG A 40 -8.16 -20.14 1.59
N LYS A 41 -9.21 -20.04 2.43
CA LYS A 41 -10.50 -20.71 2.24
C LYS A 41 -11.21 -20.24 0.97
N LEU A 42 -10.97 -19.00 0.55
CA LEU A 42 -11.44 -18.48 -0.73
C LEU A 42 -10.72 -19.11 -1.93
N GLY A 43 -9.50 -19.62 -1.74
CA GLY A 43 -8.73 -20.38 -2.73
C GLY A 43 -7.38 -19.77 -3.12
N PHE A 44 -6.88 -18.77 -2.39
CA PHE A 44 -5.54 -18.25 -2.63
C PHE A 44 -4.47 -19.23 -2.15
N ASP A 45 -3.46 -19.49 -2.99
CA ASP A 45 -2.35 -20.40 -2.68
C ASP A 45 -1.32 -19.72 -1.75
N LYS A 46 -1.15 -18.40 -1.89
CA LYS A 46 -0.26 -17.59 -1.05
C LYS A 46 -0.92 -16.27 -0.67
N VAL A 47 -0.69 -15.84 0.57
CA VAL A 47 -1.15 -14.56 1.11
C VAL A 47 0.08 -13.78 1.60
N VAL A 48 0.33 -12.61 1.00
CA VAL A 48 1.44 -11.73 1.38
C VAL A 48 0.94 -10.32 1.67
N GLU A 49 1.73 -9.55 2.41
CA GLU A 49 1.43 -8.15 2.71
C GLU A 49 2.32 -7.22 1.88
N LEU A 50 1.77 -6.07 1.49
CA LEU A 50 2.43 -5.00 0.73
C LEU A 50 3.68 -4.40 1.42
N THR A 51 3.83 -4.60 2.72
CA THR A 51 4.75 -3.87 3.60
C THR A 51 6.23 -4.04 3.23
N PHE A 52 6.63 -5.17 2.67
CA PHE A 52 8.00 -5.33 2.17
C PHE A 52 8.27 -4.52 0.90
N GLY A 53 7.30 -4.43 -0.03
CA GLY A 53 7.39 -3.51 -1.17
C GLY A 53 7.54 -2.06 -0.72
N ALA A 54 6.81 -1.67 0.33
CA ALA A 54 6.93 -0.34 0.94
C ALA A 54 8.34 -0.08 1.55
N LYS A 55 8.98 -1.11 2.10
CA LYS A 55 10.37 -1.03 2.57
C LYS A 55 11.35 -0.82 1.41
N MET A 56 11.15 -1.47 0.27
CA MET A 56 12.01 -1.29 -0.90
C MET A 56 11.83 0.11 -1.51
N VAL A 57 10.60 0.57 -1.63
CA VAL A 57 10.28 1.95 -2.04
C VAL A 57 10.95 2.97 -1.12
N ASN A 58 10.88 2.79 0.20
CA ASN A 58 11.57 3.65 1.17
C ASN A 58 13.08 3.77 0.92
N ARG A 59 13.74 2.70 0.48
CA ARG A 59 15.18 2.72 0.18
C ARG A 59 15.49 3.58 -1.03
N GLU A 60 14.67 3.48 -2.08
CA GLU A 60 14.80 4.35 -3.26
C GLU A 60 14.55 5.81 -2.92
N TYR A 61 13.50 6.10 -2.13
CA TYR A 61 13.22 7.45 -1.65
C TYR A 61 14.40 8.03 -0.88
N HIS A 62 14.98 7.25 0.03
CA HIS A 62 16.15 7.65 0.80
C HIS A 62 17.33 7.98 -0.12
N SER A 63 17.67 7.07 -1.04
CA SER A 63 18.76 7.25 -2.00
C SER A 63 18.55 8.49 -2.89
N ILE A 64 17.35 8.71 -3.43
CA ILE A 64 17.05 9.88 -4.28
C ILE A 64 17.25 11.16 -3.49
N LEU A 65 16.65 11.25 -2.30
CA LEU A 65 16.71 12.47 -1.50
C LEU A 65 18.16 12.74 -1.07
N GLU A 66 18.89 11.73 -0.62
CA GLU A 66 20.30 11.87 -0.25
C GLU A 66 21.17 12.48 -1.36
N HIS A 67 20.98 12.05 -2.62
CA HIS A 67 21.82 12.50 -3.73
C HIS A 67 21.32 13.76 -4.45
N ASN A 68 20.03 14.11 -4.34
CA ASN A 68 19.43 15.15 -5.19
C ASN A 68 18.83 16.32 -4.41
N LEU A 69 18.89 16.31 -3.07
CA LEU A 69 18.29 17.39 -2.26
C LEU A 69 18.86 18.78 -2.59
N SER A 70 20.14 18.87 -2.91
CA SER A 70 20.80 20.14 -3.26
C SER A 70 20.40 20.67 -4.65
N ALA A 71 19.98 19.79 -5.56
CA ALA A 71 19.76 20.12 -6.97
C ALA A 71 18.29 20.40 -7.33
N HIS A 72 17.32 19.82 -6.61
CA HIS A 72 15.89 19.93 -6.96
C HIS A 72 15.03 20.66 -5.92
N GLY A 73 15.55 20.93 -4.71
CA GLY A 73 14.96 21.82 -3.71
C GLY A 73 13.65 21.38 -3.05
N PHE A 74 12.72 20.78 -3.81
CA PHE A 74 11.40 20.35 -3.38
C PHE A 74 10.99 19.05 -4.08
N TRP A 75 10.51 18.09 -3.29
CA TRP A 75 10.09 16.77 -3.75
C TRP A 75 8.70 16.42 -3.24
N ILE A 76 7.91 15.72 -4.05
CA ILE A 76 6.56 15.27 -3.77
C ILE A 76 6.54 13.74 -3.82
N SER A 77 5.95 13.10 -2.81
CA SER A 77 5.76 11.65 -2.80
C SER A 77 4.81 11.18 -3.91
N SER A 78 5.17 10.09 -4.59
CA SER A 78 4.43 9.45 -5.69
C SER A 78 3.75 8.12 -5.32
N VAL A 79 3.86 7.66 -4.06
CA VAL A 79 3.28 6.37 -3.63
C VAL A 79 1.74 6.32 -3.69
N CYS A 80 1.09 7.50 -3.64
CA CYS A 80 -0.35 7.66 -3.75
C CYS A 80 -0.73 8.03 -5.20
N PRO A 81 -1.33 7.13 -5.99
CA PRO A 81 -1.65 7.41 -7.40
C PRO A 81 -2.62 8.58 -7.58
N GLY A 82 -3.51 8.84 -6.60
CA GLY A 82 -4.35 10.05 -6.65
C GLY A 82 -3.56 11.36 -6.52
N ILE A 83 -2.41 11.36 -5.83
CA ILE A 83 -1.51 12.52 -5.80
C ILE A 83 -0.75 12.66 -7.12
N VAL A 84 -0.29 11.55 -7.69
CA VAL A 84 0.34 11.54 -9.01
C VAL A 84 -0.60 12.12 -10.07
N ASP A 85 -1.86 11.65 -10.08
CA ASP A 85 -2.91 12.15 -10.97
C ASP A 85 -3.20 13.63 -10.74
N LEU A 86 -3.41 14.04 -9.48
CA LEU A 86 -3.65 15.44 -9.11
C LEU A 86 -2.53 16.38 -9.59
N VAL A 87 -1.27 16.01 -9.33
CA VAL A 87 -0.12 16.81 -9.76
C VAL A 87 -0.01 16.81 -11.28
N SER A 88 -0.15 15.67 -11.94
CA SER A 88 0.00 15.58 -13.40
C SER A 88 -1.07 16.36 -14.17
N THR A 89 -2.27 16.47 -13.61
CA THR A 89 -3.42 17.10 -14.29
C THR A 89 -3.64 18.56 -13.88
N ARG A 90 -3.53 18.88 -12.58
CA ARG A 90 -3.84 20.22 -12.05
C ARG A 90 -2.63 21.07 -11.73
N PHE A 91 -1.47 20.45 -11.49
CA PHE A 91 -0.23 21.16 -11.20
C PHE A 91 0.95 20.63 -12.03
N PRO A 92 0.84 20.62 -13.36
CA PRO A 92 1.86 20.02 -14.24
C PRO A 92 3.26 20.64 -14.05
N GLN A 93 3.35 21.88 -13.56
CA GLN A 93 4.61 22.53 -13.20
C GLN A 93 5.39 21.77 -12.10
N TYR A 94 4.70 21.02 -11.24
CA TYR A 94 5.34 20.19 -10.20
C TYR A 94 5.53 18.73 -10.61
N ARG A 95 5.26 18.36 -11.86
CA ARG A 95 5.40 16.97 -12.32
C ARG A 95 6.81 16.44 -12.08
N LYS A 96 7.84 17.22 -12.41
CA LYS A 96 9.25 16.87 -12.18
C LYS A 96 9.65 16.80 -10.70
N ASN A 97 8.81 17.31 -9.79
CA ASN A 97 9.02 17.19 -8.35
C ASN A 97 8.49 15.86 -7.80
N LEU A 98 7.69 15.10 -8.56
CA LEU A 98 7.28 13.75 -8.16
C LEU A 98 8.50 12.85 -8.10
N ILE A 99 8.69 12.16 -6.98
CA ILE A 99 9.79 11.20 -6.84
C ILE A 99 9.57 10.04 -7.82
N PRO A 100 10.52 9.75 -8.75
CA PRO A 100 10.35 8.76 -9.83
C PRO A 100 10.57 7.32 -9.33
N VAL A 101 9.70 6.87 -8.43
CA VAL A 101 9.74 5.55 -7.81
C VAL A 101 8.37 4.90 -7.88
N ASP A 102 8.36 3.60 -8.12
CA ASP A 102 7.16 2.78 -8.09
C ASP A 102 6.38 2.94 -6.79
N SER A 103 5.06 2.79 -6.86
CA SER A 103 4.31 2.65 -5.63
C SER A 103 4.62 1.30 -4.95
N PRO A 104 4.38 1.18 -3.63
CA PRO A 104 4.58 -0.08 -2.92
C PRO A 104 3.87 -1.28 -3.56
N MET A 105 2.74 -1.04 -4.25
CA MET A 105 1.97 -2.09 -4.93
C MET A 105 2.76 -2.67 -6.10
N ILE A 106 3.28 -1.82 -6.97
CA ILE A 106 4.09 -2.24 -8.12
C ILE A 106 5.39 -2.88 -7.63
N ALA A 107 6.07 -2.26 -6.65
CA ALA A 107 7.29 -2.81 -6.08
C ALA A 107 7.07 -4.21 -5.49
N MET A 108 6.00 -4.41 -4.72
CA MET A 108 5.66 -5.72 -4.17
C MET A 108 5.28 -6.72 -5.27
N ALA A 109 4.54 -6.29 -6.29
CA ALA A 109 4.19 -7.14 -7.42
C ALA A 109 5.43 -7.66 -8.16
N LYS A 110 6.42 -6.79 -8.42
CA LYS A 110 7.70 -7.19 -9.03
C LYS A 110 8.44 -8.23 -8.18
N ILE A 111 8.47 -8.06 -6.86
CA ILE A 111 9.07 -9.02 -5.91
C ILE A 111 8.33 -10.37 -5.94
N VAL A 112 6.99 -10.32 -5.94
CA VAL A 112 6.13 -11.50 -6.02
C VAL A 112 6.32 -12.22 -7.35
N ARG A 113 6.41 -11.52 -8.49
CA ARG A 113 6.70 -12.12 -9.80
C ARG A 113 8.03 -12.87 -9.82
N LYS A 114 9.07 -12.32 -9.19
CA LYS A 114 10.37 -13.00 -9.08
C LYS A 114 10.28 -14.31 -8.27
N THR A 115 9.50 -14.31 -7.19
CA THR A 115 9.46 -15.44 -6.23
C THR A 115 8.38 -16.49 -6.56
N TYR A 116 7.26 -16.05 -7.09
CA TYR A 116 6.07 -16.84 -7.42
C TYR A 116 5.72 -16.67 -8.90
N SER A 117 6.69 -16.96 -9.78
CA SER A 117 6.64 -16.63 -11.22
C SER A 117 5.48 -17.26 -11.99
N LYS A 118 4.96 -18.39 -11.51
CA LYS A 118 3.83 -19.11 -12.14
C LYS A 118 2.46 -18.69 -11.60
N HIS A 119 2.41 -17.84 -10.57
CA HIS A 119 1.16 -17.45 -9.93
C HIS A 119 0.56 -16.22 -10.61
N GLY A 120 -0.78 -16.16 -10.64
CA GLY A 120 -1.46 -14.88 -10.82
C GLY A 120 -1.33 -14.01 -9.58
N ILE A 121 -1.35 -12.69 -9.75
CA ILE A 121 -1.23 -11.70 -8.67
C ILE A 121 -2.55 -10.93 -8.53
N VAL A 122 -3.13 -11.00 -7.33
CA VAL A 122 -4.30 -10.21 -6.96
C VAL A 122 -3.91 -9.20 -5.89
N PHE A 123 -4.24 -7.93 -6.07
CA PHE A 123 -4.06 -6.90 -5.05
C PHE A 123 -5.40 -6.50 -4.42
N ILE A 124 -5.42 -6.34 -3.10
CA ILE A 124 -6.61 -5.90 -2.37
C ILE A 124 -6.29 -4.65 -1.55
N SER A 125 -7.02 -3.57 -1.80
CA SER A 125 -6.76 -2.26 -1.17
C SER A 125 -8.01 -1.38 -1.04
N PRO A 126 -8.00 -0.30 -0.24
CA PRO A 126 -9.17 0.57 -0.06
C PRO A 126 -9.30 1.64 -1.16
N CYS A 127 -8.61 1.49 -2.30
CA CYS A 127 -8.37 2.59 -3.24
C CYS A 127 -8.72 2.21 -4.69
N ASN A 128 -9.59 3.02 -5.32
CA ASN A 128 -9.93 2.86 -6.73
C ASN A 128 -8.78 3.24 -7.67
N PHE A 129 -7.99 4.27 -7.34
CA PHE A 129 -6.81 4.63 -8.13
C PHE A 129 -5.80 3.48 -8.22
N LYS A 130 -5.73 2.60 -7.22
CA LYS A 130 -4.88 1.40 -7.29
C LYS A 130 -5.35 0.38 -8.31
N LYS A 131 -6.64 0.33 -8.66
CA LYS A 131 -7.14 -0.53 -9.74
C LYS A 131 -6.65 -0.04 -11.11
N ILE A 132 -6.65 1.28 -11.31
CA ILE A 132 -6.11 1.92 -12.52
C ILE A 132 -4.61 1.68 -12.60
N GLU A 133 -3.86 2.01 -11.54
CA GLU A 133 -2.41 1.77 -11.50
C GLU A 133 -2.05 0.29 -11.71
N ALA A 134 -2.81 -0.65 -11.16
CA ALA A 134 -2.59 -2.08 -11.37
C ALA A 134 -2.76 -2.46 -12.84
N LYS A 135 -3.84 -1.98 -13.49
CA LYS A 135 -4.12 -2.20 -14.91
C LYS A 135 -2.98 -1.66 -15.78
N ASP A 136 -2.54 -0.43 -15.53
CA ASP A 136 -1.52 0.25 -16.35
C ASP A 136 -0.12 -0.35 -16.14
N SER A 137 0.15 -0.90 -14.95
CA SER A 137 1.47 -1.46 -14.62
C SER A 137 1.83 -2.74 -15.37
N GLY A 138 0.84 -3.51 -15.84
CA GLY A 138 1.05 -4.83 -16.45
C GLY A 138 1.60 -5.93 -15.53
N VAL A 139 1.97 -5.64 -14.27
CA VAL A 139 2.57 -6.62 -13.35
C VAL A 139 1.58 -7.23 -12.36
N VAL A 140 0.41 -6.59 -12.16
CA VAL A 140 -0.69 -7.07 -11.32
C VAL A 140 -1.84 -7.56 -12.20
N ASP A 141 -2.29 -8.80 -12.04
CA ASP A 141 -3.35 -9.36 -12.92
C ASP A 141 -4.74 -8.85 -12.54
N TYR A 142 -5.01 -8.69 -11.24
CA TYR A 142 -6.31 -8.22 -10.74
C TYR A 142 -6.14 -7.31 -9.53
N ALA A 143 -6.97 -6.29 -9.44
CA ALA A 143 -7.07 -5.44 -8.26
C ALA A 143 -8.53 -5.28 -7.85
N ILE A 144 -8.82 -5.53 -6.58
CA ILE A 144 -10.15 -5.36 -5.99
C ILE A 144 -10.08 -4.52 -4.72
N ASP A 145 -11.22 -4.02 -4.29
CA ASP A 145 -11.36 -3.31 -3.04
C ASP A 145 -12.00 -4.13 -1.92
N TYR A 146 -12.04 -3.56 -0.72
CA TYR A 146 -12.56 -4.26 0.47
C TYR A 146 -14.07 -4.49 0.40
N SER A 147 -14.83 -3.60 -0.27
CA SER A 147 -16.27 -3.80 -0.47
C SER A 147 -16.53 -4.97 -1.43
N GLU A 148 -15.77 -5.07 -2.52
CA GLU A 148 -15.82 -6.21 -3.45
C GLU A 148 -15.40 -7.52 -2.75
N LEU A 149 -14.35 -7.49 -1.93
CA LEU A 149 -13.92 -8.66 -1.15
C LEU A 149 -15.02 -9.13 -0.17
N MET A 150 -15.66 -8.20 0.55
CA MET A 150 -16.78 -8.52 1.43
C MET A 150 -17.96 -9.14 0.68
N GLU A 151 -18.28 -8.63 -0.50
CA GLU A 151 -19.32 -9.22 -1.34
C GLU A 151 -18.97 -10.64 -1.79
N ILE A 152 -17.70 -10.88 -2.13
CA ILE A 152 -17.20 -12.22 -2.48
C ILE A 152 -17.32 -13.17 -1.30
N PHE A 153 -16.87 -12.78 -0.10
CA PHE A 153 -17.00 -13.60 1.10
C PHE A 153 -18.46 -13.94 1.39
N ARG A 154 -19.37 -12.97 1.30
CA ARG A 154 -20.81 -13.21 1.48
C ARG A 154 -21.37 -14.20 0.46
N LYS A 155 -21.06 -14.03 -0.83
CA LYS A 155 -21.50 -14.94 -1.90
C LYS A 155 -20.95 -16.35 -1.75
N LYS A 156 -19.74 -16.48 -1.20
CA LYS A 156 -19.05 -17.76 -0.96
C LYS A 156 -19.34 -18.34 0.42
N LYS A 157 -20.15 -17.68 1.25
CA LYS A 157 -20.45 -18.07 2.64
C LYS A 157 -19.17 -18.30 3.45
N ILE A 158 -18.15 -17.46 3.25
CA ILE A 158 -16.90 -17.50 4.02
C ILE A 158 -17.10 -16.64 5.26
N SER A 159 -17.02 -17.28 6.43
CA SER A 159 -17.03 -16.60 7.72
C SER A 159 -15.68 -15.93 8.00
N LEU A 160 -15.73 -14.75 8.61
CA LEU A 160 -14.58 -14.02 9.15
C LEU A 160 -14.42 -14.21 10.67
N GLU A 161 -15.16 -15.16 11.24
CA GLU A 161 -15.10 -15.48 12.67
C GLU A 161 -13.73 -16.01 13.08
N SER A 162 -13.49 -16.00 14.40
CA SER A 162 -12.27 -16.52 15.01
C SER A 162 -12.11 -17.99 14.64
N PHE A 163 -11.08 -18.30 13.86
CA PHE A 163 -10.72 -19.69 13.57
C PHE A 163 -10.15 -20.30 14.86
N SER A 164 -10.74 -21.41 15.31
CA SER A 164 -10.34 -22.13 16.53
C SER A 164 -9.00 -22.86 16.38
N ASP A 165 -8.54 -23.07 15.15
CA ASP A 165 -7.24 -23.66 14.88
C ASP A 165 -6.12 -22.66 15.17
N HIS A 166 -5.44 -22.91 16.28
CA HIS A 166 -4.34 -22.14 16.84
C HIS A 166 -3.04 -22.15 16.01
N GLU A 167 -3.06 -22.56 14.75
CA GLU A 167 -1.93 -22.26 13.87
C GLU A 167 -1.86 -20.75 13.72
N LYS A 168 -0.85 -20.11 14.29
CA LYS A 168 -0.57 -18.68 14.08
C LYS A 168 -0.30 -18.48 12.58
N ALA A 169 -1.35 -18.21 11.80
CA ALA A 169 -1.19 -17.94 10.38
C ALA A 169 -0.54 -16.58 10.22
N HIS A 170 0.75 -16.60 9.89
CA HIS A 170 1.45 -15.43 9.41
C HIS A 170 1.35 -15.37 7.88
N PHE A 171 1.69 -14.21 7.32
CA PHE A 171 1.84 -14.07 5.87
C PHE A 171 2.90 -15.06 5.36
N ASP A 172 2.66 -15.65 4.18
CA ASP A 172 3.47 -16.74 3.62
C ASP A 172 4.95 -16.34 3.41
N LYS A 173 5.22 -15.07 3.10
CA LYS A 173 6.57 -14.53 2.90
C LYS A 173 6.59 -13.01 3.00
N PHE A 174 7.82 -12.48 3.01
CA PHE A 174 8.14 -11.06 2.97
C PHE A 174 7.59 -10.28 4.16
N TYR A 175 7.56 -10.91 5.34
CA TYR A 175 7.13 -10.23 6.54
C TYR A 175 7.97 -8.98 6.80
N ASN A 176 7.30 -7.85 6.99
CA ASN A 176 7.93 -6.58 7.37
C ASN A 176 7.02 -5.80 8.33
N ASP A 177 7.53 -5.46 9.50
CA ASP A 177 6.77 -4.89 10.60
C ASP A 177 6.65 -3.36 10.52
N TYR A 178 7.76 -2.64 10.37
CA TYR A 178 7.82 -1.21 10.63
C TYR A 178 7.09 -0.37 9.58
N THR A 179 6.89 -0.89 8.38
CA THR A 179 6.10 -0.22 7.32
C THR A 179 4.61 -0.53 7.40
N LYS A 180 4.11 -1.33 8.35
CA LYS A 180 2.66 -1.51 8.59
C LYS A 180 1.93 -0.19 8.92
N VAL A 181 2.68 0.86 9.26
CA VAL A 181 2.19 2.23 9.48
C VAL A 181 1.91 3.03 8.19
N TYR A 182 2.27 2.50 7.01
CA TYR A 182 2.06 3.13 5.71
C TYR A 182 0.64 3.64 5.41
N PRO A 183 -0.46 3.02 5.87
CA PRO A 183 -1.79 3.49 5.49
C PRO A 183 -2.22 4.76 6.24
N LEU A 184 -1.40 5.27 7.16
CA LEU A 184 -1.61 6.53 7.87
C LEU A 184 -0.87 7.67 7.17
N ALA A 185 -1.43 8.88 7.26
CA ALA A 185 -0.75 10.10 6.83
C ALA A 185 0.65 10.21 7.49
N GLY A 186 1.67 10.50 6.67
CA GLY A 186 3.04 10.54 7.12
C GLY A 186 3.73 9.19 7.29
N GLY A 187 3.09 8.08 6.89
CA GLY A 187 3.61 6.72 7.04
C GLY A 187 4.90 6.48 6.26
N LEU A 188 4.98 7.04 5.05
CA LEU A 188 6.17 7.03 4.20
C LEU A 188 7.33 7.77 4.87
N SER A 189 7.17 9.07 5.16
CA SER A 189 8.22 9.90 5.78
C SER A 189 8.67 9.37 7.14
N LYS A 190 7.77 8.72 7.90
CA LYS A 190 8.10 8.09 9.19
C LYS A 190 9.00 6.87 9.05
N THR A 191 8.96 6.18 7.90
CA THR A 191 9.62 4.89 7.72
C THR A 191 10.73 4.90 6.66
N ALA A 192 10.83 5.96 5.86
CA ALA A 192 11.86 6.16 4.83
C ALA A 192 13.25 6.57 5.39
N ARG A 193 13.43 6.54 6.72
CA ARG A 193 14.70 6.88 7.39
C ARG A 193 15.26 8.24 6.98
N LEU A 194 14.41 9.27 6.89
CA LEU A 194 14.81 10.61 6.47
C LEU A 194 15.52 11.43 7.58
N LYS A 195 15.66 10.88 8.79
CA LYS A 195 16.39 11.53 9.89
C LYS A 195 17.86 11.60 9.50
N GLY A 196 18.45 12.80 9.61
CA GLY A 196 19.83 13.07 9.18
C GLY A 196 19.90 13.66 7.77
N LEU A 197 18.98 13.28 6.88
CA LEU A 197 18.85 13.87 5.54
C LEU A 197 18.03 15.16 5.53
N LEU A 198 16.90 15.16 6.25
CA LEU A 198 15.96 16.27 6.31
C LEU A 198 15.63 16.63 7.75
N LYS A 199 15.56 17.94 8.04
CA LYS A 199 15.04 18.46 9.31
C LYS A 199 13.53 18.23 9.35
N ARG A 200 12.97 18.03 10.56
CA ARG A 200 11.52 17.82 10.74
C ARG A 200 10.67 18.92 10.10
N ARG A 201 11.15 20.17 10.11
CA ARG A 201 10.47 21.33 9.49
C ARG A 201 10.50 21.35 7.97
N GLU A 202 11.38 20.56 7.35
CA GLU A 202 11.50 20.45 5.89
C GLU A 202 10.61 19.34 5.31
N ILE A 203 9.99 18.53 6.18
CA ILE A 203 9.05 17.47 5.80
C ILE A 203 7.62 17.94 6.12
N LYS A 204 6.84 18.21 5.08
CA LYS A 204 5.41 18.50 5.20
C LYS A 204 4.62 17.22 4.97
N LYS A 205 3.63 16.97 5.83
CA LYS A 205 2.74 15.80 5.76
C LYS A 205 1.32 16.31 5.57
N ILE A 206 0.68 15.95 4.46
CA ILE A 206 -0.65 16.44 4.13
C ILE A 206 -1.49 15.28 3.61
N ASP A 207 -2.72 15.17 4.10
CA ASP A 207 -3.72 14.25 3.60
C ASP A 207 -5.02 15.00 3.28
N GLY A 208 -5.69 14.57 2.21
CA GLY A 208 -6.86 15.25 1.68
C GLY A 208 -6.52 16.17 0.50
N ALA A 209 -7.19 15.94 -0.62
CA ALA A 209 -6.91 16.61 -1.90
C ALA A 209 -6.97 18.13 -1.78
N GLU A 210 -7.98 18.68 -1.09
CA GLU A 210 -8.13 20.13 -0.89
C GLU A 210 -6.93 20.76 -0.18
N LYS A 211 -6.44 20.14 0.91
CA LYS A 211 -5.27 20.62 1.65
C LYS A 211 -3.98 20.51 0.83
N VAL A 212 -3.90 19.50 -0.06
CA VAL A 212 -2.76 19.36 -0.98
C VAL A 212 -2.82 20.45 -2.05
N ILE A 213 -4.00 20.73 -2.61
CA ILE A 213 -4.23 21.81 -3.58
C ILE A 213 -3.81 23.15 -2.97
N GLU A 214 -4.33 23.50 -1.79
CA GLU A 214 -4.00 24.74 -1.07
C GLU A 214 -2.48 24.88 -0.87
N PHE A 215 -1.81 23.79 -0.49
CA PHE A 215 -0.36 23.80 -0.31
C PHE A 215 0.40 23.96 -1.63
N LEU A 216 -0.05 23.35 -2.73
CA LEU A 216 0.64 23.43 -4.02
C LEU A 216 0.41 24.78 -4.73
N GLU A 217 -0.71 25.46 -4.45
CA GLU A 217 -0.93 26.84 -4.90
C GLU A 217 0.07 27.81 -4.27
N ASN A 218 0.42 27.60 -2.99
CA ASN A 218 1.36 28.44 -2.25
C ASN A 218 2.36 27.61 -1.42
N PRO A 219 3.34 26.94 -2.07
CA PRO A 219 4.25 26.04 -1.37
C PRO A 219 5.18 26.81 -0.44
N SER A 220 5.30 26.33 0.79
CA SER A 220 6.27 26.91 1.73
C SER A 220 7.70 26.61 1.28
N ILE A 221 8.52 27.66 1.08
CA ILE A 221 9.94 27.57 0.70
C ILE A 221 10.80 26.74 1.68
N LYS A 222 10.32 26.53 2.91
CA LYS A 222 10.98 25.69 3.91
C LYS A 222 10.77 24.20 3.65
N THR A 223 9.79 23.81 2.85
CA THR A 223 9.45 22.41 2.57
C THR A 223 10.35 21.87 1.48
N LYS A 224 11.10 20.81 1.79
CA LYS A 224 11.91 20.07 0.81
C LYS A 224 11.27 18.74 0.41
N PHE A 225 10.40 18.20 1.25
CA PHE A 225 9.69 16.96 0.96
C PHE A 225 8.24 17.04 1.42
N LEU A 226 7.31 16.84 0.49
CA LEU A 226 5.88 16.72 0.72
C LEU A 226 5.48 15.24 0.67
N ASP A 227 5.17 14.68 1.85
CA ASP A 227 4.54 13.37 2.02
C ASP A 227 3.02 13.56 1.95
N ALA A 228 2.46 13.33 0.76
CA ALA A 228 1.07 13.65 0.43
C ALA A 228 0.20 12.40 0.21
N ASN A 229 -1.05 12.47 0.66
CA ASN A 229 -2.08 11.49 0.37
C ASN A 229 -3.37 12.16 -0.10
N PHE A 230 -4.01 11.58 -1.11
CA PHE A 230 -5.20 12.17 -1.73
C PHE A 230 -6.42 12.16 -0.80
N CYS A 231 -6.64 11.08 -0.05
CA CYS A 231 -7.78 10.96 0.86
C CYS A 231 -7.45 11.58 2.22
N GLU A 232 -8.44 12.24 2.85
CA GLU A 232 -8.33 12.63 4.25
C GLU A 232 -8.19 11.39 5.14
N GLY A 233 -7.24 11.39 6.09
CA GLY A 233 -6.86 10.20 6.85
C GLY A 233 -5.97 9.23 6.06
N ALA A 234 -5.48 9.60 4.88
CA ALA A 234 -4.73 8.73 3.97
C ALA A 234 -5.49 7.44 3.62
N CYS A 235 -4.81 6.30 3.48
CA CYS A 235 -5.43 5.06 3.01
C CYS A 235 -6.56 4.55 3.93
N ILE A 236 -6.50 4.82 5.25
CA ILE A 236 -7.58 4.44 6.19
C ILE A 236 -8.85 5.30 6.07
N GLY A 237 -8.78 6.43 5.37
CA GLY A 237 -9.92 7.23 4.97
C GLY A 237 -10.36 6.98 3.53
N GLY A 238 -9.76 5.99 2.84
CA GLY A 238 -10.07 5.66 1.46
C GLY A 238 -11.56 5.35 1.22
N PRO A 239 -12.07 5.67 0.02
CA PRO A 239 -13.49 5.55 -0.30
C PRO A 239 -13.98 4.11 -0.30
N CYS A 240 -13.09 3.11 -0.36
CA CYS A 240 -13.48 1.70 -0.35
C CYS A 240 -13.21 0.99 0.99
N ILE A 241 -12.97 1.74 2.08
CA ILE A 241 -13.04 1.19 3.44
C ILE A 241 -14.47 0.75 3.73
N TYR A 242 -14.67 -0.48 4.19
CA TYR A 242 -16.01 -1.05 4.43
C TYR A 242 -16.64 -0.53 5.73
N SER A 243 -15.84 -0.35 6.78
CA SER A 243 -16.27 0.04 8.13
C SER A 243 -16.56 1.54 8.24
N LYS A 244 -17.52 2.04 7.45
CA LYS A 244 -17.87 3.47 7.35
C LYS A 244 -18.20 4.12 8.70
N LYS A 245 -18.83 3.39 9.62
CA LYS A 245 -19.23 3.87 10.95
C LYS A 245 -18.05 4.12 11.90
N LEU A 246 -16.86 3.60 11.62
CA LEU A 246 -15.67 3.86 12.45
C LEU A 246 -15.08 5.23 12.12
N SER A 247 -14.89 6.08 13.13
CA SER A 247 -14.18 7.35 12.97
C SER A 247 -12.71 7.15 12.60
N LEU A 248 -12.10 8.11 11.90
CA LEU A 248 -10.68 8.07 11.52
C LEU A 248 -9.76 7.83 12.71
N ARG A 249 -10.07 8.40 13.89
CA ARG A 249 -9.33 8.16 15.14
C ARG A 249 -9.36 6.68 15.56
N LYS A 250 -10.50 6.01 15.47
CA LYS A 250 -10.63 4.57 15.78
C LYS A 250 -9.88 3.72 14.74
N ARG A 251 -10.01 4.04 13.45
CA ARG A 251 -9.27 3.35 12.36
C ARG A 251 -7.75 3.46 12.54
N ARG A 252 -7.25 4.66 12.85
CA ARG A 252 -5.84 4.90 13.18
C ARG A 252 -5.37 4.05 14.36
N ARG A 253 -6.19 3.92 15.40
CA ARG A 253 -5.87 3.07 16.57
C ARG A 253 -5.73 1.59 16.18
N LYS A 254 -6.57 1.07 15.29
CA LYS A 254 -6.45 -0.31 14.77
C LYS A 254 -5.11 -0.53 14.08
N VAL A 255 -4.68 0.38 13.20
CA VAL A 255 -3.36 0.31 12.54
C VAL A 255 -2.21 0.35 13.54
N LEU A 256 -2.26 1.24 14.54
CA LEU A 256 -1.20 1.33 15.55
C LEU A 256 -1.15 0.10 16.46
N LYS A 257 -2.31 -0.47 16.82
CA LYS A 257 -2.38 -1.73 17.58
C LYS A 257 -1.73 -2.87 16.79
N TYR A 258 -2.07 -3.00 15.51
CA TYR A 258 -1.48 -4.00 14.62
C TYR A 258 0.03 -3.83 14.43
N LEU A 259 0.50 -2.60 14.20
CA LEU A 259 1.94 -2.32 14.17
C LEU A 259 2.66 -2.79 15.44
N ASN A 260 2.07 -2.53 16.62
CA ASN A 260 2.67 -2.91 17.90
C ASN A 260 2.62 -4.43 18.13
N GLN A 261 1.53 -5.09 17.76
CA GLN A 261 1.42 -6.55 17.78
C GLN A 261 2.50 -7.18 16.89
N SER A 262 2.65 -6.69 15.66
CA SER A 262 3.59 -7.23 14.69
C SER A 262 5.07 -7.13 15.05
N LYS A 263 5.46 -6.11 15.83
CA LYS A 263 6.84 -6.03 16.34
C LYS A 263 7.19 -7.15 17.34
N ARG A 264 6.18 -7.81 17.91
CA ARG A 264 6.33 -8.86 18.92
C ARG A 264 6.12 -10.26 18.33
N GLU A 265 5.84 -10.37 17.03
CA GLU A 265 5.62 -11.65 16.39
C GLU A 265 6.95 -12.35 16.10
N GLU A 266 7.04 -13.62 16.49
CA GLU A 266 8.15 -14.50 16.11
C GLU A 266 7.90 -15.03 14.71
N ILE A 267 8.67 -14.52 13.75
CA ILE A 267 8.53 -14.88 12.34
C ILE A 267 9.73 -15.72 11.91
N PRO A 268 9.51 -16.89 11.27
CA PRO A 268 10.57 -17.69 10.69
C PRO A 268 11.49 -16.85 9.79
N LYS A 269 12.81 -17.08 9.87
CA LYS A 269 13.79 -16.31 9.08
C LYS A 269 13.53 -16.42 7.57
N THR A 270 13.01 -17.56 7.12
CA THR A 270 12.62 -17.85 5.72
C THR A 270 11.51 -16.96 5.20
N ASP A 271 10.68 -16.43 6.10
CA ASP A 271 9.46 -15.70 5.76
C ASP A 271 9.67 -14.19 5.86
N LYS A 272 10.82 -13.74 6.40
CA LYS A 272 11.15 -12.32 6.53
C LYS A 272 11.46 -11.67 5.18
N GLY A 273 11.04 -10.42 5.02
CA GLY A 273 11.39 -9.57 3.89
C GLY A 273 12.84 -9.07 3.96
N LEU A 274 13.76 -9.84 3.40
CA LEU A 274 15.18 -9.50 3.29
C LEU A 274 15.47 -8.78 1.98
N VAL A 275 16.38 -7.80 1.98
CA VAL A 275 16.71 -6.99 0.79
C VAL A 275 17.14 -7.87 -0.40
N LYS A 276 17.85 -8.98 -0.14
CA LYS A 276 18.22 -9.98 -1.17
C LYS A 276 17.03 -10.54 -1.96
N CYS A 277 15.84 -10.59 -1.37
CA CYS A 277 14.62 -11.02 -2.07
C CYS A 277 14.24 -10.08 -3.23
N ALA A 278 14.71 -8.84 -3.19
CA ALA A 278 14.44 -7.79 -4.16
C ALA A 278 15.66 -7.47 -5.05
N GLU A 279 16.75 -8.25 -4.95
CA GLU A 279 17.97 -8.03 -5.72
C GLU A 279 17.71 -8.10 -7.24
N GLY A 280 18.33 -7.20 -8.00
CA GLY A 280 18.16 -7.11 -9.46
C GLY A 280 16.81 -6.55 -9.93
N ILE A 281 15.93 -6.12 -9.02
CA ILE A 281 14.65 -5.50 -9.38
C ILE A 281 14.81 -3.98 -9.43
N ASN A 282 14.43 -3.37 -10.55
CA ASN A 282 14.35 -1.91 -10.68
C ASN A 282 12.99 -1.39 -10.15
N PHE A 283 13.05 -0.49 -9.17
CA PHE A 283 11.88 0.17 -8.56
C PHE A 283 11.71 1.63 -9.00
N ARG A 284 12.49 2.09 -9.98
CA ARG A 284 12.35 3.43 -10.55
C ARG A 284 11.22 3.47 -11.56
N ARG A 285 10.55 4.62 -11.59
CA ARG A 285 9.40 4.90 -12.43
C ARG A 285 9.73 6.13 -13.29
N TYR A 286 10.14 5.87 -14.53
CA TYR A 286 10.72 6.89 -15.43
C TYR A 286 9.67 7.67 -16.25
N ASP A 287 8.39 7.32 -16.17
CA ASP A 287 7.28 8.04 -16.80
C ASP A 287 6.76 9.24 -15.95
N LEU A 288 7.31 9.41 -14.75
CA LEU A 288 7.03 10.53 -13.84
C LEU A 288 7.93 11.73 -14.13
#